data_AF-A0A3C1FGF3-F1
#
_entry.id   AF-A0A3C1FGF3-F1
#
_cell.length_a   1.000
_cell.length_b   1.000
_cell.length_c   1.000
_cell.angle_alpha   90.00
_cell.angle_beta   90.00
_cell.angle_gamma   90.00
#
_symmetry.space_group_name_H-M   'P 1'
#
loop_
_entity.id
_entity.type
_entity.pdbx_description
1 polymer ?
#
loop_
_entity_poly.entity_id
_entity_poly.type
_entity_poly.pdbx_seq_one_letter_code
_entity_poly.pdbx_strand_id
1 'polypeptide(L)' 'MTIKSNGESCECVEDFNNEIVLGNANDESLHDIWNGAKYKSFRMDHFNLTPGIKCTEQCDMQLIGSFLAS' A
#
# COMPACT_ATOMS: atom_id res chain seq x y z
N MET A 1 -6.01 1.39 -1.24
CA MET A 1 -6.45 2.25 -0.12
C MET A 1 -7.71 1.66 0.47
N THR A 2 -7.58 1.22 1.71
CA THR A 2 -8.66 0.75 2.55
C THR A 2 -8.67 1.58 3.83
N ILE A 3 -9.82 2.12 4.22
CA ILE A 3 -9.97 2.87 5.47
C ILE A 3 -10.61 1.96 6.51
N LYS A 4 -9.92 1.71 7.61
CA LYS A 4 -10.42 0.90 8.73
C LYS A 4 -11.33 1.74 9.63
N SER A 5 -12.15 1.08 10.46
CA SER A 5 -13.12 1.76 11.34
C SER A 5 -12.50 2.69 12.38
N ASN A 6 -11.21 2.51 12.69
CA ASN A 6 -10.44 3.38 13.58
C ASN A 6 -9.82 4.60 12.85
N GLY A 7 -10.06 4.76 11.55
CA GLY A 7 -9.53 5.85 10.72
C GLY A 7 -8.20 5.54 10.04
N GLU A 8 -7.53 4.43 10.37
CA GLU A 8 -6.28 4.06 9.71
C GLU A 8 -6.50 3.81 8.20
N SER A 9 -5.68 4.47 7.40
CA SER A 9 -5.60 4.26 5.96
C SER A 9 -4.50 3.25 5.67
N CYS A 10 -4.91 2.06 5.25
CA CYS A 10 -4.01 0.96 4.91
C CYS A 10 -3.97 0.75 3.40
N GLU A 11 -3.00 -0.02 2.94
CA GLU A 11 -2.77 -0.34 1.55
C GLU A 11 -3.88 -1.22 0.96
N CYS A 12 -4.28 -2.29 1.67
CA CYS A 12 -5.17 -3.34 1.17
C CYS A 12 -6.19 -3.82 2.22
N VAL A 13 -7.29 -4.44 1.77
CA VAL A 13 -8.27 -5.12 2.65
C VAL A 13 -7.71 -6.43 3.22
N GLU A 14 -6.78 -7.07 2.51
CA GLU A 14 -6.15 -8.33 2.95
C GLU A 14 -5.02 -8.11 3.97
N ASP A 15 -4.70 -6.86 4.30
CA ASP A 15 -3.81 -6.54 5.41
C ASP A 15 -4.55 -6.66 6.75
N PHE A 16 -4.80 -7.90 7.15
CA PHE A 16 -5.43 -8.23 8.42
C PHE A 16 -4.57 -7.85 9.63
N ASN A 17 -3.24 -7.91 9.49
CA ASN A 17 -2.29 -7.68 10.59
C ASN A 17 -1.90 -6.20 10.77
N ASN A 18 -2.41 -5.30 9.93
CA ASN A 18 -2.01 -3.89 9.88
C ASN A 18 -0.49 -3.74 9.67
N GLU A 19 0.09 -4.58 8.81
CA GLU A 19 1.52 -4.53 8.51
C GLU A 19 1.90 -3.21 7.82
N ILE A 20 1.00 -2.60 7.05
CA ILE A 20 1.30 -1.40 6.24
C ILE A 20 0.23 -0.30 6.44
N VAL A 21 0.40 0.49 7.51
CA VAL A 21 -0.40 1.71 7.74
C VAL A 21 0.22 2.92 7.03
N LEU A 22 -0.54 3.49 6.09
CA LEU A 22 -0.09 4.56 5.18
C LEU A 22 -0.57 5.96 5.59
N GLY A 23 -1.47 6.07 6.56
CA GLY A 23 -1.93 7.34 7.14
C GLY A 23 -3.12 7.15 8.09
N ASN A 24 -3.69 8.24 8.59
CA ASN A 24 -4.90 8.23 9.42
C ASN A 24 -5.87 9.34 9.00
N ALA A 25 -7.09 8.95 8.63
CA ALA A 25 -8.14 9.87 8.16
C ALA A 25 -8.73 10.76 9.27
N ASN A 26 -8.42 10.48 10.54
CA ASN A 26 -8.76 11.37 11.65
C ASN A 26 -7.80 12.57 11.74
N ASP A 27 -6.59 12.44 11.20
CA ASP A 27 -5.51 13.44 11.34
C ASP A 27 -5.24 14.20 10.03
N GLU A 28 -5.37 13.52 8.89
CA GLU A 28 -5.01 14.03 7.56
C GLU A 28 -6.14 13.79 6.54
N SER A 29 -6.24 14.64 5.51
CA SER A 29 -7.21 14.41 4.44
C SER A 29 -6.83 13.17 3.62
N LEU A 30 -7.82 12.44 3.10
CA LEU A 30 -7.56 11.27 2.24
C LEU A 30 -6.72 11.62 1.01
N HIS A 31 -6.90 12.84 0.49
CA HIS A 31 -6.12 13.36 -0.63
C HIS A 31 -4.63 13.48 -0.28
N ASP A 32 -4.32 13.99 0.90
CA ASP A 32 -2.94 14.19 1.34
C ASP A 32 -2.29 12.85 1.69
N ILE A 33 -3.03 11.92 2.30
CA ILE A 33 -2.56 10.55 2.55
C ILE A 33 -2.24 9.85 1.22
N TRP A 34 -3.14 9.89 0.24
CA TRP A 34 -2.97 9.21 -1.05
C TRP A 34 -1.77 9.75 -1.85
N ASN A 35 -1.55 11.05 -1.79
CA ASN A 35 -0.47 11.73 -2.51
C ASN A 35 0.81 11.89 -1.67
N GLY A 36 0.78 11.47 -0.40
CA GLY A 36 1.88 11.54 0.53
C GLY A 36 3.03 10.59 0.19
N ALA A 37 4.16 10.81 0.85
CA ALA A 37 5.40 10.08 0.60
C ALA A 37 5.25 8.56 0.81
N LYS A 38 4.49 8.13 1.83
CA LYS A 38 4.24 6.72 2.14
C LYS A 38 3.57 5.99 0.97
N TYR A 39 2.45 6.53 0.48
CA TYR A 39 1.74 5.97 -0.67
C TYR A 39 2.53 6.03 -1.96
N LYS A 40 3.35 7.08 -2.16
CA LYS A 40 4.24 7.17 -3.31
C LYS A 40 5.32 6.09 -3.28
N SER A 41 5.96 5.86 -2.13
CA SER A 41 6.94 4.79 -1.95
C SER A 41 6.31 3.42 -2.20
N PHE A 42 5.18 3.15 -1.54
CA PHE A 42 4.45 1.89 -1.68
C PHE A 42 4.11 1.56 -3.15
N ARG A 43 3.66 2.57 -3.93
CA ARG A 43 3.43 2.41 -5.37
C ARG A 43 4.72 2.04 -6.11
N MET A 44 5.83 2.71 -5.82
CA MET A 44 7.12 2.38 -6.42
C MET A 44 7.60 0.97 -6.06
N ASP A 45 7.29 0.47 -4.87
CA ASP A 45 7.62 -0.90 -4.50
C ASP A 45 6.91 -1.93 -5.37
N HIS A 46 5.68 -1.64 -5.81
CA HIS A 46 4.94 -2.49 -6.75
C HIS A 46 5.54 -2.45 -8.17
N PHE A 47 6.11 -1.31 -8.57
CA PHE A 47 6.84 -1.18 -9.83
C PHE A 47 8.18 -1.92 -9.79
N ASN A 48 8.90 -1.81 -8.68
CA ASN A 48 10.25 -2.34 -8.53
C ASN A 48 10.30 -3.79 -8.06
N LEU A 49 9.13 -4.38 -7.72
CA LEU A 49 9.05 -5.70 -7.10
C LEU A 49 9.94 -5.80 -5.85
N THR A 50 9.92 -4.75 -5.01
CA THR A 50 10.77 -4.63 -3.82
C THR A 50 10.54 -5.84 -2.91
N PRO A 51 11.57 -6.63 -2.56
CA PRO A 51 11.39 -7.81 -1.70
C PRO A 51 11.01 -7.39 -0.27
N GLY A 52 10.38 -8.29 0.47
CA GLY A 52 10.00 -8.10 1.88
C GLY A 52 8.67 -7.40 2.11
N ILE A 53 7.92 -7.02 1.07
CA ILE A 53 6.52 -6.58 1.24
C ILE A 53 5.56 -7.74 1.00
N LYS A 54 4.47 -7.76 1.76
CA LYS A 54 3.43 -8.81 1.63
C LYS A 54 2.95 -8.96 0.18
N CYS A 55 2.78 -7.85 -0.53
CA CYS A 55 2.33 -7.83 -1.93
C CYS A 55 3.28 -8.55 -2.90
N THR A 56 4.58 -8.62 -2.61
CA THR A 56 5.58 -9.26 -3.49
C THR A 56 5.87 -10.70 -3.10
N GLU A 57 5.57 -11.11 -1.88
CA GLU A 57 5.97 -12.43 -1.35
C GLU A 57 4.80 -13.37 -1.02
N GLN A 58 3.64 -12.83 -0.67
CA GLN A 58 2.55 -13.60 -0.06
C GLN A 58 1.20 -13.39 -0.75
N CYS A 59 1.05 -12.34 -1.56
CA CYS A 59 -0.15 -12.07 -2.33
C CYS A 59 -0.04 -12.68 -3.75
N ASP A 60 -1.14 -13.21 -4.28
CA ASP A 60 -1.21 -13.82 -5.61
C ASP A 60 -1.58 -12.82 -6.73
N MET A 61 -1.82 -11.56 -6.37
CA MET A 61 -2.09 -10.47 -7.31
C MET A 61 -0.87 -10.18 -8.18
N GLN A 62 -1.08 -10.11 -9.50
CA GLN A 62 -0.04 -9.68 -10.43
C GLN A 62 0.30 -8.20 -10.23
N LEU A 63 1.56 -7.90 -9.97
CA LEU A 63 2.05 -6.54 -9.76
C LEU A 63 2.48 -5.89 -11.09
N ILE A 64 2.33 -4.57 -11.20
CA ILE A 64 2.69 -3.83 -12.43
C ILE A 64 4.15 -4.08 -12.86
N GLY A 65 5.07 -4.23 -11.91
CA GLY A 65 6.47 -4.54 -12.18
C GLY A 65 6.68 -5.84 -12.97
N SER A 66 5.82 -6.84 -12.82
CA SER A 66 5.94 -8.11 -13.56
C SER A 66 5.64 -7.96 -15.06
N PHE A 67 4.83 -6.96 -15.43
CA PHE A 67 4.54 -6.64 -16.83
C PHE A 67 5.64 -5.78 -17.48
N LEU A 68 6.35 -4.97 -16.69
CA LEU A 68 7.38 -4.06 -17.19
C LEU A 68 8.77 -4.70 -17.26
N ALA A 69 9.00 -5.78 -16.53
CA ALA A 69 10.25 -6.54 -16.56
C ALA A 69 10.40 -7.43 -17.81
N SER A 70 9.64 -7.14 -18.88
CA SER A 70 9.61 -7.89 -20.15
C SER A 70 10.65 -7.41 -21.16
#